data_AF-G2X868-F1
#
_entry.id   AF-G2X868-F1
#
_cell.length_a   1.000
_cell.length_b   1.000
_cell.length_c   1.000
_cell.angle_alpha   90.00
_cell.angle_beta   90.00
_cell.angle_gamma   90.00
#
_symmetry.space_group_name_H-M   'P 1'
#
loop_
_entity.id
_entity.type
_entity.pdbx_description
1 polymer ?
#
loop_
_entity_poly.entity_id
_entity_poly.type
_entity_poly.pdbx_seq_one_letter_code
_entity_poly.pdbx_strand_id
1 'polypeptide(L)'
;MVADTAYYDTLGVQPTASELEIKKAYRKLAIVHHPANRSRTQIPLRPALMDRPSDEASAATAAAAAVPETEESLREKEKKKGGLNKEQREQLAAMEAQRALVRQERVDTLARKLIDRVSVWTETDRGEAVTRAFQEKTRLEEANMKMESFGLDILHAIGQTYLAKATNLLRSQKFLGIGGFFSRVRDKGTLVKETWGTISSAIDAQQTIEEMARMEEQGGDDWSDEQKAEFERRVTGKILTAAWRGSKFEIQSVLREVCDQVLYDKKVPLQKRLQRAEALVLIGDIFIKAKRSPEEEGDHLVFEQLVAEAAIKREKDTKKKSGKKHHLHPHHDEAEKTAADAPNVPKEKADL
;
A
#
# COMPACT_ATOMS: atom_id res chain seq x y z
N MET A 1 43.06 37.01 5.94
CA MET A 1 42.12 36.79 4.83
C MET A 1 42.14 35.28 4.55
N VAL A 2 41.00 34.60 4.60
CA VAL A 2 40.93 33.15 4.34
C VAL A 2 41.15 32.95 2.84
N ALA A 3 42.21 32.22 2.48
CA ALA A 3 42.82 32.32 1.15
C ALA A 3 42.24 31.38 0.09
N ASP A 4 41.25 30.55 0.41
CA ASP A 4 40.51 29.77 -0.60
C ASP A 4 39.15 29.33 -0.03
N THR A 5 38.06 29.82 -0.63
CA THR A 5 36.68 29.49 -0.25
C THR A 5 36.02 28.50 -1.20
N ALA A 6 36.74 27.99 -2.21
CA ALA A 6 36.15 27.23 -3.32
C ALA A 6 35.32 26.03 -2.87
N TYR A 7 35.76 25.30 -1.83
CA TYR A 7 35.01 24.15 -1.30
C TYR A 7 33.73 24.56 -0.55
N TYR A 8 33.76 25.68 0.18
CA TYR A 8 32.60 26.22 0.88
C TYR A 8 31.58 26.79 -0.11
N ASP A 9 32.07 27.50 -1.15
CA ASP A 9 31.25 28.03 -2.23
C ASP A 9 30.59 26.90 -3.05
N THR A 10 31.31 25.81 -3.30
CA THR A 10 30.77 24.61 -3.99
C THR A 10 29.65 23.95 -3.18
N LEU A 11 29.77 23.93 -1.86
CA LEU A 11 28.75 23.41 -0.96
C LEU A 11 27.65 24.44 -0.63
N GLY A 12 27.81 25.71 -1.01
CA GLY A 12 26.88 26.80 -0.72
C GLY A 12 26.80 27.15 0.76
N VAL A 13 27.90 27.00 1.50
CA VAL A 13 28.00 27.28 2.94
C VAL A 13 29.06 28.34 3.22
N GLN A 14 28.95 29.07 4.33
CA GLN A 14 29.96 30.05 4.71
C GLN A 14 31.26 29.37 5.18
N PRO A 15 32.44 30.02 5.07
CA PRO A 15 33.70 29.49 5.60
C PRO A 15 33.71 29.25 7.12
N THR A 16 32.77 29.88 7.83
CA THR A 16 32.56 29.71 9.28
C THR A 16 31.51 28.62 9.61
N ALA A 17 31.02 27.88 8.62
CA ALA A 17 29.98 26.88 8.82
C ALA A 17 30.47 25.75 9.73
N SER A 18 29.57 25.32 10.62
CA SER A 18 29.80 24.17 11.48
C SER A 18 29.85 22.87 10.67
N GLU A 19 30.50 21.85 11.22
CA GLU A 19 30.58 20.52 10.58
C GLU A 19 29.20 19.93 10.25
N LEU A 20 28.20 20.21 11.10
CA LEU A 20 26.81 19.79 10.90
C LEU A 20 26.18 20.45 9.67
N GLU A 21 26.45 21.73 9.42
CA GLU A 21 25.95 22.47 8.27
C GLU A 21 26.62 22.01 6.97
N ILE A 22 27.93 21.76 7.01
CA ILE A 22 28.69 21.19 5.89
C ILE A 22 28.13 19.81 5.52
N LYS A 23 27.86 18.95 6.51
CA LYS A 23 27.30 17.60 6.30
C LYS A 23 25.88 17.64 5.72
N LYS A 24 25.05 18.58 6.17
CA LYS A 24 23.70 18.80 5.61
C LYS A 24 23.76 19.28 4.16
N ALA A 25 24.63 20.25 3.86
CA ALA A 25 24.82 20.79 2.52
C ALA A 25 25.34 19.73 1.54
N TYR A 26 26.35 18.97 1.94
CA TYR A 26 26.89 17.86 1.15
C TYR A 26 25.83 16.79 0.86
N ARG A 27 25.05 16.37 1.87
CA ARG A 27 23.99 15.35 1.67
C ARG A 27 22.94 15.81 0.67
N LYS A 28 22.56 17.09 0.71
CA LYS A 28 21.60 17.68 -0.23
C LYS A 28 22.14 17.67 -1.67
N LEU A 29 23.38 18.11 -1.88
CA LEU A 29 24.01 18.14 -3.20
C LEU A 29 24.29 16.72 -3.74
N ALA A 30 24.67 15.78 -2.88
CA ALA A 30 24.90 14.40 -3.26
C ALA A 30 23.63 13.74 -3.85
N ILE A 31 22.45 14.01 -3.30
CA ILE A 31 21.17 13.50 -3.83
C ILE A 31 20.86 14.10 -5.21
N VAL A 32 21.17 15.38 -5.40
CA VAL A 32 20.93 16.09 -6.66
C VAL A 32 21.87 15.60 -7.76
N HIS A 33 23.16 15.43 -7.44
CA HIS A 33 24.20 15.11 -8.41
C HIS A 33 24.54 13.62 -8.50
N HIS A 34 23.85 12.76 -7.76
CA HIS A 34 24.07 11.31 -7.82
C HIS A 34 23.87 10.80 -9.27
N PRO A 35 24.80 10.01 -9.83
CA PRO A 35 24.74 9.57 -11.23
C PRO A 35 23.50 8.72 -11.57
N ALA A 36 22.85 8.12 -10.56
CA ALA A 36 21.59 7.39 -10.70
C ALA A 36 20.34 8.28 -10.91
N ASN A 37 20.45 9.62 -10.77
CA ASN A 37 19.32 10.56 -10.85
C ASN A 37 19.15 11.22 -12.24
N ARG A 38 19.88 10.79 -13.28
CA ARG A 38 19.85 11.42 -14.62
C ARG A 38 18.72 10.96 -15.55
N SER A 39 17.82 10.08 -15.10
CA SER A 39 16.63 9.71 -15.88
C SER A 39 15.37 9.86 -15.04
N ARG A 40 14.82 11.08 -15.02
CA ARG A 40 13.50 11.32 -14.43
C ARG A 40 12.70 12.27 -15.30
N THR A 41 11.87 11.69 -16.17
CA THR A 41 10.52 12.22 -16.41
C THR A 41 9.80 12.17 -15.06
N GLN A 42 9.95 13.24 -14.29
CA GLN A 42 9.49 13.32 -12.91
C GLN A 42 7.96 13.48 -12.93
N ILE A 43 7.23 12.39 -12.69
CA ILE A 43 5.92 12.53 -12.04
C ILE A 43 6.26 12.99 -10.61
N PRO A 44 5.84 14.18 -10.17
CA PRO A 44 6.19 14.67 -8.84
C PRO A 44 5.45 13.83 -7.78
N LEU A 45 6.12 12.78 -7.28
CA LEU A 45 5.80 12.19 -5.99
C LEU A 45 6.58 12.96 -4.91
N ARG A 46 5.82 13.59 -3.98
CA ARG A 46 6.25 14.28 -2.75
C ARG A 46 6.97 15.62 -2.95
N PRO A 47 6.19 16.72 -2.82
CA PRO A 47 6.31 17.55 -1.61
C PRO A 47 5.08 17.54 -0.66
N ALA A 48 3.98 16.90 -1.03
CA ALA A 48 2.66 17.15 -0.42
C ALA A 48 2.38 16.55 0.98
N LEU A 49 3.38 16.27 1.82
CA LEU A 49 3.14 15.70 3.17
C LEU A 49 3.74 16.51 4.33
N MET A 50 4.59 17.50 4.07
CA MET A 50 5.29 18.23 5.15
C MET A 50 4.92 19.71 5.27
N ASP A 51 4.23 20.30 4.28
CA ASP A 51 3.78 21.70 4.31
C ASP A 51 2.25 21.86 4.35
N ARG A 52 1.51 20.82 4.75
CA ARG A 52 0.04 20.89 4.78
C ARG A 52 -0.45 21.40 6.14
N PRO A 53 -1.33 22.41 6.18
CA PRO A 53 -2.00 22.81 7.43
C PRO A 53 -2.76 21.61 8.01
N SER A 54 -2.78 21.49 9.34
CA SER A 54 -3.34 20.35 10.11
C SER A 54 -4.76 19.96 9.70
N ASP A 55 -5.52 20.90 9.15
CA ASP A 55 -6.90 20.70 8.72
C ASP A 55 -7.03 19.81 7.47
N GLU A 56 -6.04 19.76 6.58
CA GLU A 56 -6.05 18.88 5.41
C GLU A 56 -5.49 17.49 5.68
N ALA A 57 -4.58 17.34 6.64
CA ALA A 57 -4.19 16.03 7.16
C ALA A 57 -5.38 15.34 7.84
N SER A 58 -6.20 16.14 8.53
CA SER A 58 -7.52 15.74 9.04
C SER A 58 -8.49 15.39 7.92
N ALA A 59 -8.46 16.09 6.77
CA ALA A 59 -9.27 15.74 5.60
C ALA A 59 -8.79 14.49 4.84
N ALA A 60 -7.49 14.22 4.79
CA ALA A 60 -6.92 13.01 4.17
C ALA A 60 -7.08 11.78 5.06
N THR A 61 -6.99 11.95 6.39
CA THR A 61 -7.40 10.93 7.35
C THR A 61 -8.90 10.77 7.41
N ALA A 62 -9.71 11.82 7.23
CA ALA A 62 -11.16 11.73 7.05
C ALA A 62 -11.56 11.16 5.68
N ALA A 63 -10.71 11.24 4.66
CA ALA A 63 -10.91 10.59 3.35
C ALA A 63 -10.45 9.13 3.36
N ALA A 64 -9.43 8.78 4.15
CA ALA A 64 -9.02 7.40 4.41
C ALA A 64 -9.91 6.72 5.48
N ALA A 65 -10.51 7.49 6.39
CA ALA A 65 -11.55 7.12 7.33
C ALA A 65 -12.96 7.34 6.77
N ALA A 66 -13.08 7.93 5.58
CA ALA A 66 -14.25 7.77 4.73
C ALA A 66 -14.19 6.35 4.17
N VAL A 67 -14.46 5.41 5.07
CA VAL A 67 -14.97 4.10 4.74
C VAL A 67 -16.03 4.32 3.65
N PRO A 68 -16.02 3.59 2.52
CA PRO A 68 -17.28 3.40 1.80
C PRO A 68 -18.19 2.75 2.84
N GLU A 69 -19.03 3.55 3.51
CA GLU A 69 -19.95 3.04 4.51
C GLU A 69 -20.63 1.85 3.86
N THR A 70 -20.41 0.65 4.39
CA THR A 70 -21.00 -0.54 3.81
C THR A 70 -22.50 -0.30 3.78
N GLU A 71 -23.19 -0.69 2.70
CA GLU A 71 -24.65 -0.50 2.56
C GLU A 71 -25.42 -0.92 3.83
N GLU A 72 -24.89 -1.87 4.60
CA GLU A 72 -25.40 -2.29 5.91
C GLU A 72 -25.29 -1.22 7.01
N SER A 73 -24.15 -0.55 7.14
CA SER A 73 -23.94 0.53 8.13
C SER A 73 -24.76 1.79 7.80
N LEU A 74 -24.91 2.09 6.51
CA LEU A 74 -25.85 3.11 6.02
C LEU A 74 -27.29 2.71 6.35
N ARG A 75 -27.69 1.46 6.10
CA ARG A 75 -29.05 0.96 6.40
C ARG A 75 -29.37 0.96 7.90
N GLU A 76 -28.41 0.71 8.77
CA GLU A 76 -28.61 0.80 10.23
C GLU A 76 -28.72 2.24 10.72
N LYS A 77 -27.95 3.18 10.14
CA LYS A 77 -28.08 4.62 10.43
C LYS A 77 -29.36 5.22 9.83
N GLU A 78 -29.76 4.81 8.63
CA GLU A 78 -31.03 5.18 7.98
C GLU A 78 -32.26 4.70 8.77
N LYS A 79 -32.15 3.56 9.47
CA LYS A 79 -33.20 3.09 10.39
C LYS A 79 -33.29 3.92 11.69
N LYS A 80 -32.24 4.66 12.07
CA LYS A 80 -32.15 5.42 13.34
C LYS A 80 -32.24 6.94 13.21
N LYS A 81 -32.04 7.53 12.03
CA LYS A 81 -32.27 8.96 11.76
C LYS A 81 -33.10 9.10 10.48
N GLY A 82 -34.19 9.85 10.57
CA GLY A 82 -35.16 10.07 9.48
C GLY A 82 -34.47 10.27 8.13
N GLY A 83 -34.94 9.54 7.12
CA GLY A 83 -34.29 9.39 5.82
C GLY A 83 -33.89 10.71 5.17
N LEU A 84 -32.74 10.70 4.49
CA LEU A 84 -32.21 11.84 3.75
C LEU A 84 -33.26 12.48 2.83
N ASN A 85 -33.28 13.81 2.78
CA ASN A 85 -34.14 14.57 1.86
C ASN A 85 -33.81 14.22 0.40
N LYS A 86 -34.79 14.33 -0.50
CA LYS A 86 -34.64 14.01 -1.94
C LYS A 86 -33.43 14.72 -2.56
N GLU A 87 -33.25 15.98 -2.23
CA GLU A 87 -32.13 16.80 -2.72
C GLU A 87 -30.76 16.30 -2.21
N GLN A 88 -30.68 15.86 -0.95
CA GLN A 88 -29.46 15.26 -0.39
C GLN A 88 -29.13 13.92 -1.05
N ARG A 89 -30.15 13.10 -1.37
CA ARG A 89 -29.96 11.84 -2.11
C ARG A 89 -29.47 12.08 -3.53
N GLU A 90 -30.03 13.06 -4.23
CA GLU A 90 -29.61 13.42 -5.59
C GLU A 90 -28.18 13.99 -5.60
N GLN A 91 -27.83 14.84 -4.63
CA GLN A 91 -26.45 15.36 -4.48
C GLN A 91 -25.43 14.25 -4.19
N LEU A 92 -25.77 13.30 -3.31
CA LEU A 92 -24.91 12.15 -3.02
C LEU A 92 -24.73 11.25 -4.25
N ALA A 93 -25.83 10.93 -4.96
CA ALA A 93 -25.77 10.15 -6.19
C ALA A 93 -24.93 10.85 -7.28
N ALA A 94 -25.04 12.17 -7.41
CA ALA A 94 -24.23 12.95 -8.34
C ALA A 94 -22.73 12.90 -7.98
N MET A 95 -22.40 13.02 -6.70
CA MET A 95 -21.02 12.92 -6.21
C MET A 95 -20.44 11.51 -6.41
N GLU A 96 -21.23 10.46 -6.16
CA GLU A 96 -20.85 9.07 -6.42
C GLU A 96 -20.61 8.81 -7.91
N ALA A 97 -21.50 9.31 -8.77
CA ALA A 97 -21.35 9.21 -10.22
C ALA A 97 -20.07 9.93 -10.68
N GLN A 98 -19.77 11.13 -10.16
CA GLN A 98 -18.54 11.85 -10.48
C GLN A 98 -17.29 11.07 -10.05
N ARG A 99 -17.30 10.48 -8.85
CA ARG A 99 -16.20 9.62 -8.36
C ARG A 99 -16.03 8.39 -9.24
N ALA A 100 -17.13 7.78 -9.68
CA ALA A 100 -17.11 6.62 -10.57
C ALA A 100 -16.50 6.98 -11.94
N LEU A 101 -16.81 8.16 -12.48
CA LEU A 101 -16.23 8.63 -13.75
C LEU A 101 -14.71 8.84 -13.64
N VAL A 102 -14.23 9.53 -12.61
CA VAL A 102 -12.80 9.74 -12.37
C VAL A 102 -12.07 8.41 -12.18
N ARG A 103 -12.70 7.47 -11.47
CA ARG A 103 -12.18 6.11 -11.31
C ARG A 103 -12.10 5.38 -12.64
N GLN A 104 -13.14 5.46 -13.47
CA GLN A 104 -13.18 4.80 -14.77
C GLN A 104 -12.10 5.35 -15.71
N GLU A 105 -11.91 6.66 -15.77
CA GLU A 105 -10.85 7.28 -16.58
C GLU A 105 -9.45 6.81 -16.15
N ARG A 106 -9.24 6.69 -14.83
CA ARG A 106 -8.02 6.12 -14.27
C ARG A 106 -7.83 4.66 -14.70
N VAL A 107 -8.87 3.85 -14.61
CA VAL A 107 -8.85 2.44 -15.04
C VAL A 107 -8.54 2.33 -16.53
N ASP A 108 -9.20 3.10 -17.39
CA ASP A 108 -8.97 3.10 -18.84
C ASP A 108 -7.54 3.50 -19.20
N THR A 109 -7.00 4.51 -18.50
CA THR A 109 -5.62 4.96 -18.69
C THR A 109 -4.61 3.90 -18.25
N LEU A 110 -4.84 3.25 -17.12
CA LEU A 110 -3.98 2.18 -16.62
C LEU A 110 -4.09 0.91 -17.48
N ALA A 111 -5.26 0.59 -18.00
CA ALA A 111 -5.48 -0.53 -18.89
C ALA A 111 -4.71 -0.35 -20.21
N ARG A 112 -4.74 0.85 -20.81
CA ARG A 112 -3.91 1.17 -21.97
C ARG A 112 -2.42 0.98 -21.68
N LYS A 113 -1.92 1.57 -20.59
CA LYS A 113 -0.52 1.43 -20.18
C LYS A 113 -0.12 -0.03 -19.91
N LEU A 114 -1.02 -0.82 -19.34
CA LEU A 114 -0.76 -2.24 -19.08
C LEU A 114 -0.73 -3.05 -20.38
N ILE A 115 -1.64 -2.77 -21.31
CA ILE A 115 -1.62 -3.37 -22.66
C ILE A 115 -0.31 -3.03 -23.37
N ASP A 116 0.09 -1.76 -23.37
CA ASP A 116 1.35 -1.31 -23.99
C ASP A 116 2.54 -2.00 -23.34
N ARG A 117 2.56 -2.10 -22.00
CA ARG A 117 3.60 -2.82 -21.26
C ARG A 117 3.72 -4.29 -21.69
N VAL A 118 2.61 -5.03 -21.74
CA VAL A 118 2.66 -6.46 -22.09
C VAL A 118 2.84 -6.70 -23.59
N SER A 119 2.54 -5.71 -24.44
CA SER A 119 2.70 -5.80 -25.90
C SER A 119 4.13 -6.12 -26.32
N VAL A 120 5.12 -5.63 -25.57
CA VAL A 120 6.56 -5.92 -25.77
C VAL A 120 6.85 -7.42 -25.80
N TRP A 121 6.05 -8.22 -25.09
CA TRP A 121 6.13 -9.67 -25.12
C TRP A 121 5.03 -10.28 -26.00
N THR A 122 3.77 -9.82 -25.92
CA THR A 122 2.63 -10.46 -26.62
C THR A 122 2.60 -10.26 -28.13
N GLU A 123 3.33 -9.27 -28.66
CA GLU A 123 3.43 -8.99 -30.10
C GLU A 123 4.72 -9.54 -30.73
N THR A 124 5.46 -10.38 -30.01
CA THR A 124 6.70 -11.02 -30.48
C THR A 124 6.52 -12.53 -30.67
N ASP A 125 7.60 -13.21 -31.04
CA ASP A 125 7.65 -14.67 -31.08
C ASP A 125 7.51 -15.33 -29.70
N ARG A 126 7.67 -14.55 -28.61
CA ARG A 126 7.69 -15.02 -27.21
C ARG A 126 8.77 -16.09 -27.00
N GLY A 127 9.83 -16.05 -27.80
CA GLY A 127 10.97 -16.96 -27.69
C GLY A 127 11.67 -16.81 -26.35
N GLU A 128 12.61 -17.72 -26.07
CA GLU A 128 13.33 -17.73 -24.80
C GLU A 128 14.08 -16.41 -24.54
N ALA A 129 14.77 -15.89 -25.56
CA ALA A 129 15.52 -14.64 -25.46
C ALA A 129 14.61 -13.44 -25.14
N VAL A 130 13.47 -13.32 -25.82
CA VAL A 130 12.51 -12.23 -25.59
C VAL A 130 11.86 -12.35 -24.21
N THR A 131 11.49 -13.56 -23.82
CA THR A 131 10.93 -13.84 -22.49
C THR A 131 11.92 -13.47 -21.39
N ARG A 132 13.20 -13.84 -21.55
CA ARG A 132 14.26 -13.48 -20.61
C ARG A 132 14.46 -11.97 -20.53
N ALA A 133 14.49 -11.28 -21.66
CA ALA A 133 14.63 -9.82 -21.71
C ALA A 133 13.44 -9.10 -21.03
N PHE A 134 12.22 -9.57 -21.27
CA PHE A 134 11.01 -9.06 -20.63
C PHE A 134 11.00 -9.26 -19.11
N GLN A 135 11.41 -10.45 -18.65
CA GLN A 135 11.58 -10.74 -17.23
C GLN A 135 12.68 -9.86 -16.63
N GLU A 136 13.81 -9.67 -17.31
CA GLU A 136 14.92 -8.88 -16.78
C GLU A 136 14.57 -7.40 -16.65
N LYS A 137 13.89 -6.82 -17.66
CA LYS A 137 13.31 -5.48 -17.55
C LYS A 137 12.39 -5.37 -16.33
N THR A 138 11.58 -6.40 -16.08
CA THR A 138 10.67 -6.43 -14.92
C THR A 138 11.44 -6.55 -13.60
N ARG A 139 12.54 -7.31 -13.56
CA ARG A 139 13.42 -7.40 -12.37
C ARG A 139 14.11 -6.09 -12.06
N LEU A 140 14.55 -5.33 -13.06
CA LEU A 140 15.14 -4.00 -12.84
C LEU A 140 14.13 -3.02 -12.22
N GLU A 141 12.88 -3.07 -12.69
CA GLU A 141 11.80 -2.26 -12.11
C GLU A 141 11.45 -2.71 -10.69
N GLU A 142 11.44 -4.02 -10.43
CA GLU A 142 11.26 -4.59 -9.08
C GLU A 142 12.39 -4.15 -8.14
N ALA A 143 13.65 -4.27 -8.56
CA ALA A 143 14.81 -3.88 -7.78
C ALA A 143 14.83 -2.38 -7.44
N ASN A 144 14.31 -1.53 -8.33
CA ASN A 144 14.14 -0.12 -8.04
C ASN A 144 12.96 0.14 -7.10
N MET A 145 11.79 -0.44 -7.39
CA MET A 145 10.57 -0.18 -6.62
C MET A 145 10.66 -0.75 -5.20
N LYS A 146 11.33 -1.89 -5.00
CA LYS A 146 11.48 -2.46 -3.66
C LYS A 146 12.23 -1.50 -2.73
N MET A 147 13.06 -0.58 -3.21
CA MET A 147 13.78 0.36 -2.35
C MET A 147 12.95 1.57 -1.89
N GLU A 148 11.75 1.75 -2.45
CA GLU A 148 10.85 2.85 -2.09
C GLU A 148 10.04 2.53 -0.83
N SER A 149 9.49 3.57 -0.18
CA SER A 149 8.60 3.39 0.98
C SER A 149 7.36 2.58 0.58
N PHE A 150 7.08 1.52 1.34
CA PHE A 150 6.06 0.51 1.08
C PHE A 150 6.21 -0.21 -0.26
N GLY A 151 7.36 -0.05 -0.93
CA GLY A 151 7.59 -0.57 -2.27
C GLY A 151 7.46 -2.09 -2.37
N LEU A 152 7.96 -2.80 -1.34
CA LEU A 152 7.84 -4.25 -1.24
C LEU A 152 6.38 -4.71 -1.14
N ASP A 153 5.59 -4.08 -0.26
CA ASP A 153 4.17 -4.39 -0.11
C ASP A 153 3.37 -4.04 -1.38
N ILE A 154 3.72 -2.96 -2.07
CA ILE A 154 3.13 -2.57 -3.36
C ILE A 154 3.41 -3.65 -4.41
N LEU A 155 4.68 -4.08 -4.54
CA LEU A 155 5.08 -5.16 -5.44
C LEU A 155 4.27 -6.43 -5.16
N HIS A 156 4.18 -6.85 -3.90
CA HIS A 156 3.40 -8.02 -3.51
C HIS A 156 1.90 -7.85 -3.83
N ALA A 157 1.31 -6.69 -3.56
CA ALA A 157 -0.10 -6.42 -3.85
C ALA A 157 -0.39 -6.50 -5.37
N ILE A 158 0.50 -5.95 -6.19
CA ILE A 158 0.40 -6.02 -7.65
C ILE A 158 0.56 -7.48 -8.10
N GLY A 159 1.60 -8.17 -7.62
CA GLY A 159 1.92 -9.54 -8.00
C GLY A 159 0.80 -10.52 -7.66
N GLN A 160 0.25 -10.43 -6.44
CA GLN A 160 -0.92 -11.22 -6.02
C GLN A 160 -2.12 -10.98 -6.93
N THR A 161 -2.43 -9.72 -7.26
CA THR A 161 -3.56 -9.37 -8.12
C THR A 161 -3.38 -9.90 -9.53
N TYR A 162 -2.21 -9.71 -10.13
CA TYR A 162 -1.89 -10.20 -11.48
C TYR A 162 -1.97 -11.72 -11.54
N LEU A 163 -1.34 -12.44 -10.61
CA LEU A 163 -1.40 -13.89 -10.54
C LEU A 163 -2.84 -14.40 -10.34
N ALA A 164 -3.61 -13.78 -9.45
CA ALA A 164 -5.00 -14.18 -9.22
C ALA A 164 -5.84 -14.02 -10.51
N LYS A 165 -5.84 -12.84 -11.12
CA LYS A 165 -6.65 -12.56 -12.32
C LYS A 165 -6.20 -13.36 -13.53
N ALA A 166 -4.90 -13.45 -13.78
CA ALA A 166 -4.35 -14.17 -14.92
C ALA A 166 -4.54 -15.68 -14.81
N THR A 167 -4.21 -16.29 -13.66
CA THR A 167 -4.36 -17.74 -13.47
C THR A 167 -5.83 -18.16 -13.47
N ASN A 168 -6.75 -17.29 -13.05
CA ASN A 168 -8.19 -17.56 -13.15
C ASN A 168 -8.64 -17.69 -14.61
N LEU A 169 -8.22 -16.78 -15.50
CA LEU A 169 -8.52 -16.88 -16.93
C LEU A 169 -7.87 -18.11 -17.57
N LEU A 170 -6.60 -18.40 -17.23
CA LEU A 170 -5.88 -19.54 -17.78
C LEU A 170 -6.50 -20.88 -17.33
N ARG A 171 -6.89 -20.99 -16.05
CA ARG A 171 -7.56 -22.19 -15.52
C ARG A 171 -8.97 -22.35 -16.09
N SER A 172 -9.70 -21.26 -16.35
CA SER A 172 -11.05 -21.35 -16.92
C SER A 172 -11.08 -21.94 -18.33
N GLN A 173 -9.95 -21.96 -19.06
CA GLN A 173 -9.86 -22.62 -20.36
C GLN A 173 -9.70 -24.14 -20.28
N LYS A 174 -9.10 -24.65 -19.19
CA LYS A 174 -8.76 -26.07 -19.04
C LYS A 174 -9.88 -26.91 -18.42
N PHE A 175 -10.99 -26.31 -17.99
CA PHE A 175 -12.02 -26.99 -17.23
C PHE A 175 -13.40 -26.82 -17.87
N LEU A 176 -14.00 -27.93 -18.30
CA LEU A 176 -15.39 -28.05 -18.76
C LEU A 176 -16.38 -27.69 -17.63
N GLY A 177 -16.68 -26.38 -17.48
CA GLY A 177 -17.92 -25.87 -16.92
C GLY A 177 -18.07 -25.76 -15.39
N ILE A 178 -17.41 -26.56 -14.55
CA ILE A 178 -17.75 -26.61 -13.10
C ILE A 178 -16.64 -26.04 -12.17
N GLY A 179 -15.38 -26.01 -12.59
CA GLY A 179 -14.24 -25.55 -11.78
C GLY A 179 -14.09 -24.03 -11.63
N GLY A 180 -14.82 -23.23 -12.42
CA GLY A 180 -14.75 -21.76 -12.39
C GLY A 180 -15.53 -21.09 -11.25
N PHE A 181 -16.39 -21.83 -10.55
CA PHE A 181 -17.15 -21.29 -9.41
C PHE A 181 -16.32 -21.26 -8.11
N PHE A 182 -15.51 -22.28 -7.85
CA PHE A 182 -14.73 -22.38 -6.60
C PHE A 182 -13.62 -21.32 -6.47
N SER A 183 -12.95 -20.95 -7.57
CA SER A 183 -11.95 -19.88 -7.52
C SER A 183 -12.57 -18.50 -7.29
N ARG A 184 -13.70 -18.21 -7.93
CA ARG A 184 -14.45 -16.95 -7.72
C ARG A 184 -14.94 -16.79 -6.28
N VAL A 185 -15.31 -17.88 -5.61
CA VAL A 185 -15.74 -17.84 -4.20
C VAL A 185 -14.55 -17.55 -3.27
N ARG A 186 -13.38 -18.15 -3.50
CA ARG A 186 -12.16 -17.86 -2.72
C ARG A 186 -11.72 -16.40 -2.85
N ASP A 187 -11.77 -15.87 -4.06
CA ASP A 187 -11.34 -14.49 -4.32
C ASP A 187 -12.31 -13.48 -3.70
N LYS A 188 -13.62 -13.77 -3.69
CA LYS A 188 -14.61 -12.97 -2.96
C LYS A 188 -14.42 -13.02 -1.44
N GLY A 189 -14.07 -14.18 -0.89
CA GLY A 189 -13.76 -14.31 0.55
C GLY A 189 -12.52 -13.51 0.97
N THR A 190 -11.50 -13.49 0.12
CA THR A 190 -10.28 -12.69 0.35
C THR A 190 -10.61 -11.20 0.34
N LEU A 191 -11.42 -10.74 -0.62
CA LEU A 191 -11.89 -9.35 -0.69
C LEU A 191 -12.65 -8.93 0.57
N VAL A 192 -13.58 -9.76 1.06
CA VAL A 192 -14.33 -9.46 2.29
C VAL A 192 -13.40 -9.36 3.50
N LYS A 193 -12.40 -10.25 3.60
CA LYS A 193 -11.38 -10.21 4.66
C LYS A 193 -10.51 -8.95 4.58
N GLU A 194 -10.08 -8.56 3.38
CA GLU A 194 -9.29 -7.34 3.15
C GLU A 194 -10.09 -6.07 3.45
N THR A 195 -11.36 -6.00 3.02
CA THR A 195 -12.28 -4.89 3.33
C THR A 195 -12.53 -4.80 4.83
N TRP A 196 -12.84 -5.92 5.51
CA TRP A 196 -13.00 -5.95 6.97
C TRP A 196 -11.73 -5.53 7.70
N GLY A 197 -10.56 -6.00 7.25
CA GLY A 197 -9.27 -5.62 7.80
C GLY A 197 -9.01 -4.11 7.71
N THR A 198 -9.32 -3.51 6.57
CA THR A 198 -9.17 -2.07 6.31
C THR A 198 -10.11 -1.24 7.18
N ILE A 199 -11.40 -1.61 7.20
CA ILE A 199 -12.42 -0.94 8.04
C ILE A 199 -12.05 -1.05 9.53
N SER A 200 -11.64 -2.23 9.99
CA SER A 200 -11.24 -2.43 11.40
C SER A 200 -10.05 -1.55 11.79
N SER A 201 -9.13 -1.28 10.87
CA SER A 201 -7.96 -0.45 11.15
C SER A 201 -8.28 1.05 11.19
N ALA A 202 -9.24 1.52 10.39
CA ALA A 202 -9.72 2.89 10.45
C ALA A 202 -10.45 3.15 11.79
N ILE A 203 -11.29 2.21 12.22
CA ILE A 203 -11.99 2.29 13.52
C ILE A 203 -10.99 2.29 14.69
N ASP A 204 -9.98 1.42 14.67
CA ASP A 204 -8.95 1.38 15.71
C ASP A 204 -8.11 2.68 15.76
N ALA A 205 -7.81 3.27 14.61
CA ALA A 205 -7.15 4.58 14.55
C ALA A 205 -8.03 5.68 15.14
N GLN A 206 -9.31 5.74 14.75
CA GLN A 206 -10.26 6.71 15.27
C GLN A 206 -10.45 6.59 16.79
N GLN A 207 -10.63 5.37 17.30
CA GLN A 207 -10.74 5.11 18.74
C GLN A 207 -9.51 5.58 19.50
N THR A 208 -8.32 5.45 18.91
CA THR A 208 -7.07 5.89 19.54
C THR A 208 -6.93 7.42 19.56
N ILE A 209 -7.44 8.11 18.53
CA ILE A 209 -7.51 9.58 18.50
C ILE A 209 -8.53 10.08 19.53
N GLU A 210 -9.69 9.43 19.65
CA GLU A 210 -10.69 9.76 20.67
C GLU A 210 -10.15 9.50 22.09
N GLU A 211 -9.38 8.44 22.27
CA GLU A 211 -8.69 8.13 23.53
C GLU A 211 -7.66 9.22 23.88
N MET A 212 -6.89 9.72 22.89
CA MET A 212 -5.97 10.86 23.07
C MET A 212 -6.71 12.09 23.56
N ALA A 213 -7.75 12.52 22.83
CA ALA A 213 -8.52 13.72 23.19
C ALA A 213 -9.10 13.60 24.61
N ARG A 214 -9.64 12.42 24.96
CA ARG A 214 -10.19 12.17 26.30
C ARG A 214 -9.12 12.21 27.40
N MET A 215 -7.91 11.72 27.12
CA MET A 215 -6.82 11.73 28.09
C MET A 215 -6.19 13.11 28.27
N GLU A 216 -6.14 13.91 27.20
CA GLU A 216 -5.76 15.33 27.28
C GLU A 216 -6.76 16.11 28.14
N GLU A 217 -8.07 15.90 27.93
CA GLU A 217 -9.14 16.51 28.73
C GLU A 217 -9.11 16.09 30.22
N GLN A 218 -8.63 14.88 30.54
CA GLN A 218 -8.61 14.33 31.90
C GLN A 218 -7.35 14.72 32.71
N GLY A 219 -6.43 15.49 32.14
CA GLY A 219 -5.21 15.94 32.84
C GLY A 219 -3.94 15.84 32.00
N GLY A 220 -4.00 16.17 30.71
CA GLY A 220 -2.83 16.12 29.80
C GLY A 220 -1.66 17.04 30.18
N ASP A 221 -1.87 17.98 31.09
CA ASP A 221 -0.82 18.85 31.64
C ASP A 221 0.11 18.13 32.64
N ASP A 222 -0.31 17.00 33.22
CA ASP A 222 0.50 16.23 34.20
C ASP A 222 1.39 15.16 33.54
N TRP A 223 1.36 15.03 32.22
CA TRP A 223 2.15 14.03 31.51
C TRP A 223 3.60 14.50 31.33
N SER A 224 4.55 13.60 31.56
CA SER A 224 5.94 13.89 31.21
C SER A 224 6.10 14.00 29.68
N ASP A 225 7.07 14.78 29.23
CA ASP A 225 7.37 14.95 27.80
C ASP A 225 7.62 13.60 27.09
N GLU A 226 8.18 12.63 27.82
CA GLU A 226 8.43 11.27 27.32
C GLU A 226 7.14 10.47 27.13
N GLN A 227 6.16 10.61 28.04
CA GLN A 227 4.85 9.97 27.92
C GLN A 227 4.03 10.53 26.75
N LYS A 228 4.07 11.86 26.55
CA LYS A 228 3.43 12.52 25.40
C LYS A 228 4.03 12.01 24.09
N ALA A 229 5.36 11.97 23.99
CA ALA A 229 6.06 11.52 22.79
C ALA A 229 5.80 10.05 22.43
N GLU A 230 5.74 9.13 23.41
CA GLU A 230 5.40 7.72 23.13
C GLU A 230 3.97 7.58 22.63
N PHE A 231 3.03 8.34 23.22
CA PHE A 231 1.62 8.29 22.84
C PHE A 231 1.38 8.85 21.44
N GLU A 232 2.01 9.98 21.09
CA GLU A 232 2.01 10.55 19.74
C GLU A 232 2.57 9.59 18.70
N ARG A 233 3.69 8.92 19.02
CA ARG A 233 4.28 7.88 18.16
C ARG A 233 3.32 6.72 17.92
N ARG A 234 2.60 6.27 18.96
CA ARG A 234 1.61 5.19 18.86
C ARG A 234 0.42 5.58 18.00
N VAL A 235 -0.13 6.78 18.20
CA VAL A 235 -1.26 7.28 17.41
C VAL A 235 -0.86 7.42 15.95
N THR A 236 0.29 8.04 15.70
CA THR A 236 0.84 8.22 14.36
C THR A 236 1.06 6.88 13.65
N GLY A 237 1.64 5.89 14.34
CA GLY A 237 1.81 4.55 13.80
C GLY A 237 0.48 3.88 13.40
N LYS A 238 -0.56 4.01 14.23
CA LYS A 238 -1.90 3.46 13.91
C LYS A 238 -2.57 4.19 12.74
N ILE A 239 -2.48 5.52 12.69
CA ILE A 239 -2.99 6.33 11.58
C ILE A 239 -2.30 5.93 10.27
N LEU A 240 -0.97 5.86 10.28
CA LEU A 240 -0.18 5.44 9.11
C LEU A 240 -0.55 4.02 8.69
N THR A 241 -0.78 3.12 9.64
CA THR A 241 -1.20 1.75 9.34
C THR A 241 -2.58 1.71 8.67
N ALA A 242 -3.54 2.49 9.16
CA ALA A 242 -4.88 2.57 8.56
C ALA A 242 -4.82 3.18 7.15
N ALA A 243 -4.09 4.29 7.00
CA ALA A 243 -3.88 4.95 5.71
C ALA A 243 -3.20 4.01 4.70
N TRP A 244 -2.19 3.24 5.14
CA TRP A 244 -1.51 2.27 4.30
C TRP A 244 -2.44 1.15 3.84
N ARG A 245 -3.23 0.56 4.76
CA ARG A 245 -4.21 -0.48 4.39
C ARG A 245 -5.27 0.02 3.40
N GLY A 246 -5.78 1.24 3.61
CA GLY A 246 -6.68 1.88 2.67
C GLY A 246 -6.04 2.06 1.28
N SER A 247 -4.81 2.56 1.24
CA SER A 247 -4.05 2.72 0.00
C SER A 247 -3.82 1.39 -0.72
N LYS A 248 -3.41 0.34 0.01
CA LYS A 248 -3.20 -1.01 -0.53
C LYS A 248 -4.49 -1.58 -1.11
N PHE A 249 -5.60 -1.46 -0.39
CA PHE A 249 -6.92 -1.89 -0.87
C PHE A 249 -7.32 -1.16 -2.15
N GLU A 250 -7.12 0.15 -2.22
CA GLU A 250 -7.42 0.95 -3.41
C GLU A 250 -6.56 0.49 -4.61
N ILE A 251 -5.25 0.30 -4.40
CA ILE A 251 -4.33 -0.22 -5.42
C ILE A 251 -4.84 -1.56 -5.96
N GLN A 252 -5.09 -2.53 -5.09
CA GLN A 252 -5.59 -3.85 -5.51
C GLN A 252 -6.95 -3.74 -6.22
N SER A 253 -7.84 -2.86 -5.75
CA SER A 253 -9.16 -2.67 -6.33
C SER A 253 -9.11 -2.10 -7.75
N VAL A 254 -8.38 -0.99 -7.95
CA VAL A 254 -8.17 -0.42 -9.29
C VAL A 254 -7.46 -1.43 -10.20
N LEU A 255 -6.47 -2.13 -9.67
CA LEU A 255 -5.71 -3.10 -10.46
C LEU A 255 -6.55 -4.32 -10.88
N ARG A 256 -7.51 -4.76 -10.06
CA ARG A 256 -8.48 -5.81 -10.44
C ARG A 256 -9.34 -5.38 -11.63
N GLU A 257 -9.86 -4.15 -11.60
CA GLU A 257 -10.66 -3.57 -12.69
C GLU A 257 -9.83 -3.41 -13.98
N VAL A 258 -8.60 -2.92 -13.86
CA VAL A 258 -7.64 -2.84 -14.96
C VAL A 258 -7.38 -4.22 -15.56
N CYS A 259 -7.10 -5.23 -14.73
CA CYS A 259 -6.93 -6.60 -15.22
C CYS A 259 -8.21 -7.13 -15.88
N ASP A 260 -9.40 -6.76 -15.39
CA ASP A 260 -10.65 -7.17 -16.01
C ASP A 260 -10.79 -6.64 -17.43
N GLN A 261 -10.49 -5.36 -17.63
CA GLN A 261 -10.51 -4.74 -18.96
C GLN A 261 -9.45 -5.35 -19.88
N VAL A 262 -8.25 -5.65 -19.38
CA VAL A 262 -7.16 -6.22 -20.20
C VAL A 262 -7.40 -7.69 -20.58
N LEU A 263 -7.99 -8.49 -19.68
CA LEU A 263 -8.12 -9.94 -19.80
C LEU A 263 -9.50 -10.42 -20.27
N TYR A 264 -10.56 -9.62 -20.11
CA TYR A 264 -11.94 -10.04 -20.42
C TYR A 264 -12.63 -9.19 -21.50
N ASP A 265 -11.91 -8.28 -22.18
CA ASP A 265 -12.45 -7.55 -23.34
C ASP A 265 -12.85 -8.50 -24.49
N LYS A 266 -14.15 -8.65 -24.70
CA LYS A 266 -14.71 -9.55 -25.72
C LYS A 266 -14.41 -9.09 -27.15
N LYS A 267 -13.99 -7.84 -27.37
CA LYS A 267 -13.57 -7.35 -28.68
C LYS A 267 -12.21 -7.93 -29.10
N VAL A 268 -11.42 -8.41 -28.14
CA VAL A 268 -10.09 -9.00 -28.39
C VAL A 268 -10.20 -10.53 -28.48
N PRO A 269 -9.61 -11.17 -29.50
CA PRO A 269 -9.59 -12.62 -29.64
C PRO A 269 -9.10 -13.33 -28.38
N LEU A 270 -9.72 -14.46 -28.04
CA LEU A 270 -9.40 -15.22 -26.82
C LEU A 270 -7.90 -15.54 -26.73
N GLN A 271 -7.28 -15.96 -27.83
CA GLN A 271 -5.86 -16.30 -27.86
C GLN A 271 -4.96 -15.13 -27.40
N LYS A 272 -5.26 -13.90 -27.85
CA LYS A 272 -4.52 -12.70 -27.43
C LYS A 272 -4.75 -12.39 -25.95
N ARG A 273 -5.97 -12.63 -25.43
CA ARG A 273 -6.27 -12.49 -24.00
C ARG A 273 -5.53 -13.51 -23.13
N LEU A 274 -5.35 -14.74 -23.62
CA LEU A 274 -4.52 -15.76 -22.95
C LEU A 274 -3.05 -15.38 -22.95
N GLN A 275 -2.52 -14.84 -24.06
CA GLN A 275 -1.16 -14.30 -24.12
C GLN A 275 -0.96 -13.17 -23.11
N ARG A 276 -1.92 -12.24 -22.99
CA ARG A 276 -1.86 -11.18 -21.96
C ARG A 276 -1.85 -11.77 -20.55
N ALA A 277 -2.65 -12.80 -20.28
CA ALA A 277 -2.62 -13.49 -18.99
C ALA A 277 -1.26 -14.14 -18.71
N GLU A 278 -0.64 -14.81 -19.67
CA GLU A 278 0.72 -15.38 -19.54
C GLU A 278 1.75 -14.29 -19.20
N ALA A 279 1.70 -13.14 -19.87
CA ALA A 279 2.58 -12.01 -19.58
C ALA A 279 2.39 -11.47 -18.15
N LEU A 280 1.13 -11.36 -17.68
CA LEU A 280 0.84 -10.95 -16.31
C LEU A 280 1.32 -11.98 -15.27
N VAL A 281 1.33 -13.27 -15.59
CA VAL A 281 1.92 -14.30 -14.72
C VAL A 281 3.43 -14.08 -14.58
N LEU A 282 4.14 -13.80 -15.66
CA LEU A 282 5.58 -13.52 -15.62
C LEU A 282 5.89 -12.30 -14.73
N ILE A 283 5.13 -11.22 -14.89
CA ILE A 283 5.29 -10.02 -14.06
C ILE A 283 4.94 -10.32 -12.60
N GLY A 284 3.80 -10.97 -12.38
CA GLY A 284 3.29 -11.23 -11.04
C GLY A 284 4.18 -12.17 -10.22
N ASP A 285 4.81 -13.16 -10.87
CA ASP A 285 5.77 -14.06 -10.23
C ASP A 285 7.03 -13.34 -9.76
N ILE A 286 7.55 -12.40 -10.57
CA ILE A 286 8.71 -11.57 -10.17
C ILE A 286 8.32 -10.69 -8.98
N PHE A 287 7.20 -9.98 -9.08
CA PHE A 287 6.79 -9.03 -8.04
C PHE A 287 6.42 -9.69 -6.72
N ILE A 288 5.77 -10.85 -6.71
CA ILE A 288 5.42 -11.55 -5.46
C ILE A 288 6.64 -12.15 -4.76
N LYS A 289 7.71 -12.45 -5.51
CA LYS A 289 8.98 -12.98 -4.98
C LYS A 289 9.98 -11.89 -4.59
N ALA A 290 9.61 -10.62 -4.79
CA ALA A 290 10.40 -9.47 -4.37
C ALA A 290 10.76 -9.60 -2.88
N LYS A 291 12.03 -9.35 -2.55
CA LYS A 291 12.55 -9.34 -1.19
C LYS A 291 13.72 -8.38 -1.07
N ARG A 292 13.88 -7.79 0.11
CA ARG A 292 15.05 -7.01 0.48
C ARG A 292 16.04 -7.92 1.23
N SER A 293 17.33 -7.63 1.09
CA SER A 293 18.38 -8.17 1.95
C SER A 293 18.50 -7.33 3.23
N PRO A 294 19.07 -7.87 4.33
CA PRO A 294 19.27 -7.12 5.56
C PRO A 294 20.06 -5.82 5.37
N GLU A 295 20.97 -5.77 4.40
CA GLU A 295 21.75 -4.58 4.05
C GLU A 295 20.91 -3.52 3.29
N GLU A 296 19.88 -3.95 2.55
CA GLU A 296 18.95 -3.07 1.82
C GLU A 296 17.82 -2.51 2.73
N GLU A 297 17.60 -3.10 3.90
CA GLU A 297 16.55 -2.74 4.87
C GLU A 297 16.88 -1.51 5.74
N GLY A 298 18.02 -0.84 5.49
CA GLY A 298 18.54 0.24 6.34
C GLY A 298 17.59 1.41 6.67
N ASP A 299 18.03 2.28 7.59
CA ASP A 299 17.32 3.38 8.31
C ASP A 299 16.43 4.36 7.49
N HIS A 300 16.29 4.18 6.18
CA HIS A 300 15.49 5.02 5.29
C HIS A 300 13.97 4.79 5.39
N LEU A 301 13.52 3.82 6.20
CA LEU A 301 12.13 3.36 6.23
C LEU A 301 11.43 3.59 7.57
N VAL A 302 11.71 4.73 8.21
CA VAL A 302 11.09 5.16 9.49
C VAL A 302 9.57 5.00 9.47
N PHE A 303 8.92 5.32 8.34
CA PHE A 303 7.46 5.13 8.19
C PHE A 303 7.03 3.66 8.21
N GLU A 304 7.78 2.76 7.58
CA GLU A 304 7.47 1.33 7.60
C GLU A 304 7.71 0.74 8.99
N GLN A 305 8.77 1.17 9.68
CA GLN A 305 9.06 0.77 11.06
C GLN A 305 7.95 1.22 12.01
N LEU A 306 7.49 2.47 11.92
CA LEU A 306 6.36 2.97 12.72
C LEU A 306 5.06 2.20 12.46
N VAL A 307 4.78 1.85 11.20
CA VAL A 307 3.62 1.02 10.83
C VAL A 307 3.77 -0.41 11.37
N ALA A 308 4.95 -1.01 11.27
CA ALA A 308 5.23 -2.35 11.75
C ALA A 308 5.12 -2.43 13.28
N GLU A 309 5.69 -1.48 14.01
CA GLU A 309 5.59 -1.36 15.47
C GLU A 309 4.13 -1.28 15.93
N ALA A 310 3.32 -0.45 15.26
CA ALA A 310 1.89 -0.31 15.56
C ALA A 310 1.11 -1.60 15.26
N ALA A 311 1.43 -2.30 14.18
CA ALA A 311 0.82 -3.57 13.82
C ALA A 311 1.15 -4.69 14.84
N ILE A 312 2.41 -4.80 15.28
CA ILE A 312 2.86 -5.81 16.24
C ILE A 312 2.27 -5.56 17.63
N LYS A 313 2.23 -4.30 18.10
CA LYS A 313 1.59 -3.97 19.40
C LYS A 313 0.10 -4.36 19.39
N ARG A 314 -0.62 -4.18 18.27
CA ARG A 314 -2.02 -4.63 18.12
C ARG A 314 -2.17 -6.14 18.27
N GLU A 315 -1.28 -6.95 17.69
CA GLU A 315 -1.33 -8.41 17.80
C GLU A 315 -1.06 -8.91 19.23
N LYS A 316 -0.16 -8.24 19.96
CA LYS A 316 0.08 -8.54 21.38
C LYS A 316 -1.15 -8.19 22.24
N ASP A 317 -1.80 -7.06 21.96
CA ASP A 317 -3.00 -6.61 22.67
C ASP A 317 -4.22 -7.54 22.40
N THR A 318 -4.36 -8.07 21.18
CA THR A 318 -5.43 -9.05 20.85
C THR A 318 -5.17 -10.41 21.50
N LYS A 319 -3.92 -10.92 21.50
CA LYS A 319 -3.55 -12.17 22.19
C LYS A 319 -3.75 -12.09 23.72
N LYS A 320 -3.46 -10.93 24.34
CA LYS A 320 -3.75 -10.70 25.77
C LYS A 320 -5.25 -10.73 26.09
N LYS A 321 -6.11 -10.24 25.18
CA LYS A 321 -7.57 -10.26 25.36
C LYS A 321 -8.17 -11.66 25.12
N SER A 322 -7.58 -12.49 24.24
CA SER A 322 -8.07 -13.85 23.99
C SER A 322 -7.65 -14.87 25.06
N GLY A 323 -6.56 -14.63 25.80
CA GLY A 323 -6.10 -15.51 26.89
C GLY A 323 -7.00 -15.55 28.14
N LYS A 324 -8.09 -14.77 28.18
CA LYS A 324 -8.98 -14.66 29.36
C LYS A 324 -10.33 -15.40 29.25
N LYS A 325 -10.56 -16.23 28.22
CA LYS A 325 -11.76 -17.09 28.14
C LYS A 325 -11.42 -18.51 27.67
N HIS A 326 -12.01 -19.48 28.38
CA HIS A 326 -11.72 -20.93 28.37
C HIS A 326 -12.17 -21.67 27.10
N HIS A 327 -11.46 -22.78 26.80
CA HIS A 327 -11.62 -23.90 25.85
C HIS A 327 -12.80 -23.94 24.84
N LEU A 328 -12.50 -24.23 23.56
CA LEU A 328 -12.98 -25.39 22.77
C LEU A 328 -12.39 -25.41 21.33
N HIS A 329 -11.72 -26.53 20.99
CA HIS A 329 -11.25 -27.10 19.71
C HIS A 329 -10.33 -26.34 18.70
N PRO A 330 -9.41 -27.07 18.00
CA PRO A 330 -8.28 -26.51 17.28
C PRO A 330 -8.56 -26.36 15.78
N HIS A 331 -8.53 -25.14 15.27
CA HIS A 331 -8.32 -24.84 13.85
C HIS A 331 -7.78 -23.42 13.72
N HIS A 332 -6.53 -23.20 14.12
CA HIS A 332 -5.87 -21.91 13.95
C HIS A 332 -4.35 -22.02 13.69
N ASP A 333 -3.90 -23.06 12.97
CA ASP A 333 -2.46 -23.24 12.67
C ASP A 333 -1.97 -22.49 11.41
N GLU A 334 -2.84 -21.78 10.68
CA GLU A 334 -2.44 -21.06 9.46
C GLU A 334 -2.08 -19.58 9.70
N ALA A 335 -2.68 -18.95 10.72
CA ALA A 335 -2.40 -17.55 11.08
C ALA A 335 -1.02 -17.39 11.73
N GLU A 336 -0.61 -18.39 12.52
CA GLU A 336 0.69 -18.42 13.20
C GLU A 336 1.84 -18.61 12.20
N LYS A 337 1.61 -19.36 11.11
CA LYS A 337 2.55 -19.46 9.99
C LYS A 337 2.64 -18.16 9.19
N THR A 338 1.53 -17.48 8.91
CA THR A 338 1.58 -16.20 8.17
C THR A 338 2.22 -15.04 8.93
N ALA A 339 2.21 -15.05 10.27
CA ALA A 339 2.85 -14.03 11.09
C ALA A 339 4.35 -14.32 11.36
N ALA A 340 4.72 -15.61 11.49
CA ALA A 340 6.12 -16.03 11.62
C ALA A 340 6.91 -16.02 10.30
N ASP A 341 6.20 -15.99 9.17
CA ASP A 341 6.77 -15.95 7.80
C ASP A 341 6.70 -14.53 7.19
N ALA A 342 6.40 -13.51 8.01
CA ALA A 342 6.60 -12.12 7.64
C ALA A 342 8.13 -11.86 7.53
N PRO A 343 8.67 -11.52 6.35
CA PRO A 343 10.11 -11.47 6.12
C PRO A 343 10.85 -10.37 6.90
N ASN A 344 10.13 -9.50 7.63
CA ASN A 344 10.66 -8.25 8.16
C ASN A 344 10.46 -8.06 9.68
N VAL A 345 10.35 -9.17 10.45
CA VAL A 345 10.30 -9.14 11.92
C VAL A 345 11.62 -9.71 12.45
N PRO A 346 12.39 -8.95 13.28
CA PRO A 346 13.55 -9.50 13.96
C PRO A 346 13.13 -10.71 14.80
N LYS A 347 13.68 -11.89 14.49
CA LYS A 347 13.46 -13.10 15.29
C LYS A 347 14.27 -12.94 16.58
N GLU A 348 13.59 -12.96 17.73
CA GLU A 348 14.26 -12.97 19.04
C GLU A 348 15.27 -14.12 19.07
N LYS A 349 16.54 -13.77 19.34
CA LYS A 349 17.58 -14.78 19.58
C LYS A 349 17.18 -15.56 20.83
N ALA A 350 17.02 -16.86 20.68
CA ALA A 350 16.90 -17.76 21.83
C ALA A 350 18.26 -17.79 22.53
N ASP A 351 18.35 -17.13 23.68
CA ASP A 351 19.44 -17.35 24.62
C ASP A 351 19.28 -18.77 25.21
N LEU A 352 20.40 -19.49 25.26
CA LEU A 352 20.56 -20.88 25.70
C LEU A 352 20.14 -21.13 27.14
#